data_AF-E1JTB0-F1
#
_entry.id   AF-E1JTB0-F1
#
_cell.length_a   1.000
_cell.length_b   1.000
_cell.length_c   1.000
_cell.angle_alpha   90.00
_cell.angle_beta   90.00
_cell.angle_gamma   90.00
#
_symmetry.space_group_name_H-M   'P 1'
#
loop_
_entity.id
_entity.type
_entity.pdbx_description
1 polymer ?
#
loop_
_entity_poly.entity_id
_entity_poly.type
_entity_poly.pdbx_seq_one_letter_code
_entity_poly.pdbx_strand_id
1 'polypeptide(L)' 'MSESTIQKQESELLQLVTFGIGEEEFGIDILKVQEIIRTMAITKVPNSPP' A
#
# COMPACT_ATOMS: atom_id res chain seq x y z
N MET A 1 22.61 28.40 -21.94
CA MET A 1 22.64 28.14 -20.50
C MET A 1 21.29 27.55 -20.13
N SER A 2 21.36 26.37 -19.55
CA SER A 2 20.32 25.36 -19.43
C SER A 2 19.76 25.37 -18.01
N GLU A 3 18.71 26.16 -17.78
CA GLU A 3 17.94 26.12 -16.53
C GLU A 3 16.47 26.19 -16.89
N SER A 4 15.78 25.05 -16.84
CA SER A 4 14.34 24.87 -16.51
C SER A 4 13.80 23.47 -16.90
N THR A 5 14.59 22.39 -16.79
CA THR A 5 14.05 21.01 -16.96
C THR A 5 13.49 20.44 -15.64
N ILE A 6 13.49 21.20 -14.54
CA ILE A 6 12.96 20.74 -13.24
C ILE A 6 11.48 21.14 -13.09
N GLN A 7 10.59 20.74 -14.02
CA GLN A 7 9.13 20.86 -13.82
C GLN A 7 8.38 19.79 -14.62
N LYS A 8 8.37 18.53 -14.14
CA LYS A 8 7.36 17.46 -14.40
C LYS A 8 7.94 16.05 -14.16
N GLN A 9 8.41 15.74 -12.95
CA GLN A 9 8.74 14.36 -12.60
C GLN A 9 8.23 13.93 -11.21
N GLU A 10 7.44 14.78 -10.54
CA GLU A 10 6.91 14.48 -9.21
C GLU A 10 5.58 13.70 -9.26
N SER A 11 4.89 13.70 -10.40
CA SER A 11 3.59 13.03 -10.58
C SER A 11 3.67 11.55 -11.00
N GLU A 12 4.86 10.99 -11.18
CA GLU A 12 5.04 9.62 -11.71
C GLU A 12 5.73 8.65 -10.75
N LEU A 13 6.02 9.05 -9.51
CA LEU A 13 6.62 8.14 -8.54
C LEU A 13 5.54 7.30 -7.86
N LEU A 14 5.34 6.07 -8.36
CA LEU A 14 4.39 5.13 -7.79
C LEU A 14 4.91 4.62 -6.45
N GLN A 15 4.26 5.03 -5.36
CA GLN A 15 4.60 4.61 -4.01
C GLN A 15 3.69 3.45 -3.58
N LEU A 16 4.30 2.29 -3.32
CA LEU A 16 3.62 1.05 -3.00
C LEU A 16 4.19 0.48 -1.71
N VAL A 17 3.30 -0.05 -0.87
CA VAL A 17 3.68 -0.89 0.26
C VAL A 17 3.56 -2.33 -0.18
N THR A 18 4.65 -3.09 -0.06
CA THR A 18 4.69 -4.50 -0.44
C THR A 18 4.57 -5.41 0.78
N PHE A 19 3.95 -6.58 0.58
CA PHE A 19 3.80 -7.61 1.60
C PHE A 19 3.71 -8.99 0.96
N GLY A 20 4.19 -10.01 1.65
CA GLY A 20 4.15 -11.40 1.19
C GLY A 20 2.89 -12.12 1.62
N ILE A 21 2.29 -12.90 0.72
CA ILE A 21 1.27 -13.91 1.03
C ILE A 21 1.74 -15.25 0.48
N GLY A 22 2.03 -16.21 1.36
CA GLY A 22 2.59 -17.49 0.94
C GLY A 22 3.96 -17.31 0.29
N GLU A 23 4.08 -17.65 -0.98
CA GLU A 23 5.31 -17.50 -1.79
C GLU A 23 5.27 -16.29 -2.74
N GLU A 24 4.16 -15.53 -2.75
CA GLU A 24 3.96 -14.40 -3.66
C GLU A 24 4.08 -13.05 -2.94
N GLU A 25 4.51 -12.02 -3.69
CA GLU A 25 4.61 -10.64 -3.22
C GLU A 25 3.50 -9.78 -3.82
N PHE A 26 2.77 -9.06 -2.96
CA PHE A 26 1.69 -8.16 -3.33
C PHE A 26 2.05 -6.73 -2.95
N GLY A 27 1.47 -5.77 -3.67
CA GLY A 27 1.67 -4.34 -3.42
C GLY A 27 0.35 -3.58 -3.37
N ILE A 28 0.23 -2.63 -2.45
CA ILE A 28 -0.89 -1.70 -2.33
C ILE A 28 -0.39 -0.26 -2.38
N ASP A 29 -1.17 0.64 -2.98
CA ASP A 29 -0.88 2.08 -2.99
C ASP A 29 -0.75 2.61 -1.55
N ILE A 30 0.34 3.35 -1.29
CA ILE A 30 0.63 3.90 0.03
C ILE A 30 -0.52 4.77 0.57
N LEU A 31 -1.26 5.46 -0.30
CA LEU A 31 -2.37 6.32 0.09
C LEU A 31 -3.61 5.54 0.56
N LYS A 32 -3.66 4.22 0.29
CA LYS A 32 -4.75 3.33 0.72
C LYS A 32 -4.44 2.58 2.01
N VAL A 33 -3.22 2.67 2.53
CA VAL A 33 -2.83 1.98 3.76
C VAL A 33 -3.33 2.76 4.97
N GLN A 34 -4.17 2.13 5.79
CA GLN A 34 -4.66 2.72 7.02
C GLN A 34 -3.64 2.53 8.16
N GLU A 35 -3.30 1.28 8.46
CA GLU A 35 -2.38 0.92 9.54
C GLU A 35 -1.64 -0.38 9.20
N ILE A 36 -0.41 -0.52 9.70
CA ILE A 36 0.35 -1.77 9.65
C ILE A 36 0.44 -2.31 11.07
N ILE A 37 -0.45 -3.25 11.40
CA ILE A 37 -0.53 -3.89 12.71
C ILE A 37 -0.12 -5.35 12.64
N ARG A 38 0.32 -5.89 13.78
CA ARG A 38 0.51 -7.33 13.92
C ARG A 38 -0.84 -8.02 14.03
N THR A 39 -0.88 -9.30 13.69
CA THR A 39 -2.07 -10.13 13.82
C THR A 39 -2.57 -10.12 15.27
N MET A 40 -3.87 -9.90 15.43
CA MET A 40 -4.58 -9.92 16.71
C MET A 40 -5.74 -10.90 16.65
N ALA A 41 -6.34 -11.21 17.80
CA ALA A 41 -7.50 -12.07 17.85
C ALA A 41 -8.68 -11.44 17.10
N ILE A 42 -9.20 -12.15 16.09
CA ILE A 42 -10.36 -11.70 15.32
C ILE A 42 -11.64 -12.04 16.09
N THR A 43 -12.44 -11.02 16.41
CA THR A 43 -13.74 -11.22 17.07
C THR A 43 -14.78 -11.61 16.02
N LYS A 44 -15.39 -12.79 16.16
CA LYS A 44 -16.42 -13.26 15.23
C LYS A 44 -17.76 -12.57 15.51
N VAL A 45 -18.40 -12.07 14.47
CA VAL A 45 -19.72 -11.44 14.55
C VAL A 45 -20.80 -12.50 14.23
N PRO A 46 -21.84 -12.66 15.07
CA PRO A 46 -22.95 -13.57 14.76
C PRO A 46 -23.63 -13.20 13.43
N ASN A 47 -24.01 -14.21 12.64
CA ASN A 47 -24.65 -14.08 11.32
C ASN A 47 -23.82 -13.36 10.23
N SER A 48 -22.49 -13.25 10.35
CA SER A 48 -21.65 -12.71 9.26
C SER A 48 -21.37 -13.77 8.18
N PRO A 49 -21.24 -13.36 6.91
CA PRO A 49 -20.68 -14.23 5.86
C PRO A 49 -19.28 -14.72 6.22
N PRO A 50 -18.87 -15.90 5.69
CA PRO A 50 -17.49 -16.37 5.79
C PRO A 50 -16.51 -15.47 5.03
#